data_AF-L0KWR0-F1
#
_entry.id   AF-L0KWR0-F1
#
_cell.length_a   1.000
_cell.length_b   1.000
_cell.length_c   1.000
_cell.angle_alpha   90.00
_cell.angle_beta   90.00
_cell.angle_gamma   90.00
#
_symmetry.space_group_name_H-M   'P 1'
#
loop_
_entity.id
_entity.type
_entity.pdbx_description
1 polymer ?
#
loop_
_entity_poly.entity_id
_entity_poly.type
_entity_poly.pdbx_seq_one_letter_code
_entity_poly.pdbx_strand_id
1 'polypeptide(L)'
;MVIMAWYIKWNGALLGKSKKFFMIDGGKYFAPETLNMEYFKDNGNQTSSPKGKLNYYDIVVNGKVNKDAAWYYSEPTEEAIKAINSDFTNYVAFGKGVDLSIYP
;
A
#
# COMPACT_ATOMS: atom_id res chain seq x y z
N MET A 1 -4.34 3.44 -27.25
CA MET A 1 -4.88 3.16 -25.91
C MET A 1 -3.82 3.55 -24.90
N VAL A 2 -3.99 4.66 -24.18
CA VAL A 2 -3.04 5.07 -23.13
C VAL A 2 -3.36 4.25 -21.88
N ILE A 3 -2.45 3.36 -21.51
CA ILE A 3 -2.57 2.53 -20.31
C ILE A 3 -2.07 3.34 -19.11
N MET A 4 -2.99 4.06 -18.46
CA MET A 4 -2.68 4.79 -17.23
C MET A 4 -2.30 3.83 -16.10
N ALA A 5 -1.23 4.14 -15.38
CA ALA A 5 -0.75 3.41 -14.21
C ALA A 5 -0.45 4.41 -13.09
N TRP A 6 -0.65 3.98 -11.85
CA TRP A 6 -0.22 4.71 -10.67
C TRP A 6 1.27 4.54 -10.47
N TYR A 7 1.95 5.65 -10.22
CA TYR A 7 3.32 5.70 -9.75
C TYR A 7 3.29 6.08 -8.28
N ILE A 8 3.89 5.23 -7.44
CA ILE A 8 4.03 5.45 -6.02
C ILE A 8 5.46 5.93 -5.78
N LYS A 9 5.63 7.15 -5.26
CA LYS A 9 6.96 7.74 -5.07
C LYS A 9 7.14 8.33 -3.68
N TRP A 10 8.35 8.23 -3.16
CA TRP A 10 8.73 8.92 -1.93
C TRP A 10 10.22 9.26 -1.94
N ASN A 11 10.56 10.48 -1.52
CA ASN A 11 11.95 10.96 -1.38
C ASN A 11 12.81 10.70 -2.65
N GLY A 12 12.22 10.87 -3.84
CA GLY A 12 12.89 10.69 -5.13
C GLY A 12 12.95 9.25 -5.66
N ALA A 13 12.57 8.24 -4.87
CA ALA A 13 12.52 6.85 -5.30
C ALA A 13 11.13 6.45 -5.83
N LEU A 14 11.12 5.52 -6.79
CA LEU A 14 9.91 4.84 -7.25
C LEU A 14 9.66 3.63 -6.34
N LEU A 15 8.65 3.73 -5.48
CA LEU A 15 8.24 2.65 -4.59
C LEU A 15 7.43 1.57 -5.33
N GLY A 16 6.85 1.91 -6.48
CA GLY A 16 6.12 0.95 -7.31
C GLY A 16 5.39 1.59 -8.47
N LYS A 17 4.95 0.74 -9.40
CA LYS A 17 4.12 1.12 -10.53
C LYS A 17 3.01 0.10 -10.72
N SER A 18 1.76 0.52 -10.53
CA SER A 18 0.64 -0.41 -10.51
C SER A 18 -0.54 0.05 -11.35
N LYS A 19 -1.17 -0.90 -12.03
CA LYS A 19 -2.47 -0.71 -12.70
C LYS A 19 -3.62 -1.31 -11.89
N LYS A 20 -3.31 -2.20 -10.94
CA LYS A 20 -4.28 -2.95 -10.15
C LYS A 20 -4.26 -2.42 -8.73
N PHE A 21 -5.40 -1.90 -8.29
CA PHE A 21 -5.58 -1.44 -6.93
C PHE A 21 -7.03 -1.66 -6.49
N PHE A 22 -7.23 -1.75 -5.19
CA PHE A 22 -8.55 -1.70 -4.57
C PHE A 22 -8.74 -0.34 -3.89
N MET A 23 -9.98 0.15 -3.89
CA MET A 23 -10.39 1.28 -3.07
C MET A 23 -11.00 0.74 -1.78
N ILE A 24 -10.38 1.02 -0.65
CA ILE A 24 -10.86 0.58 0.67
C ILE A 24 -10.84 1.80 1.58
N ASP A 25 -12.01 2.23 2.06
CA ASP A 25 -12.20 3.41 2.91
C ASP A 25 -11.51 4.69 2.39
N GLY A 26 -11.54 4.89 1.07
CA GLY A 26 -10.90 6.05 0.41
C GLY A 26 -9.39 5.90 0.18
N GLY A 27 -8.76 4.85 0.73
CA GLY A 27 -7.37 4.49 0.46
C GLY A 27 -7.22 3.64 -0.81
N LYS A 28 -6.08 3.80 -1.51
CA LYS A 28 -5.69 2.94 -2.63
C LYS A 28 -4.75 1.85 -2.12
N TYR A 29 -5.17 0.61 -2.29
CA TYR A 29 -4.44 -0.59 -1.89
C TYR A 29 -3.88 -1.24 -3.13
N PHE A 30 -2.56 -1.25 -3.27
CA PHE A 30 -1.84 -1.73 -4.44
C PHE A 30 -1.32 -3.14 -4.21
N ALA A 31 -1.28 -3.93 -5.29
CA ALA A 31 -0.81 -5.30 -5.22
C ALA A 31 0.70 -5.33 -4.87
N PRO A 32 1.14 -6.14 -3.89
CA PRO A 32 2.52 -6.10 -3.40
C PRO A 32 3.55 -6.45 -4.47
N GLU A 33 3.21 -7.28 -5.46
CA GLU A 33 4.07 -7.63 -6.60
C GLU A 33 4.36 -6.44 -7.54
N THR A 34 3.62 -5.34 -7.40
CA THR A 34 3.81 -4.11 -8.18
C THR A 34 4.65 -3.06 -7.44
N LEU A 35 5.12 -3.40 -6.23
CA LEU A 35 5.90 -2.55 -5.35
C LEU A 35 7.34 -3.06 -5.24
N ASN A 36 8.27 -2.12 -5.16
CA ASN A 36 9.68 -2.37 -4.88
C ASN A 36 9.85 -2.58 -3.37
N MET A 37 9.54 -3.80 -2.91
CA MET A 37 9.51 -4.17 -1.48
C MET A 37 10.86 -3.96 -0.77
N GLU A 38 11.97 -3.78 -1.49
CA GLU A 38 13.28 -3.40 -0.94
C GLU A 38 13.26 -2.09 -0.13
N TYR A 39 12.32 -1.19 -0.42
CA TYR A 39 12.15 0.07 0.30
C TYR A 39 11.26 -0.06 1.54
N PHE A 40 10.66 -1.22 1.79
CA PHE A 40 9.67 -1.43 2.83
C PHE A 40 10.27 -2.29 3.94
N LYS A 41 10.25 -1.77 5.16
CA LYS A 41 10.76 -2.46 6.33
C LYS A 41 9.63 -2.70 7.31
N ASP A 42 9.35 -3.97 7.61
CA ASP A 42 8.43 -4.33 8.68
C ASP A 42 8.95 -3.75 9.99
N ASN A 43 8.09 -3.00 10.68
CA ASN A 43 8.43 -2.33 11.93
C ASN A 43 7.76 -2.97 13.15
N GLY A 44 7.02 -4.07 12.97
CA GLY A 44 6.29 -4.80 14.00
C GLY A 44 5.03 -4.09 14.51
N ASN A 45 4.75 -2.87 14.04
CA ASN A 45 3.54 -2.16 14.44
C ASN A 45 2.33 -2.81 13.76
N GLN A 46 1.29 -2.97 14.55
CA GLN A 46 0.02 -3.55 14.11
C GLN A 46 -1.14 -2.90 14.85
N THR A 47 -2.25 -2.72 14.15
CA THR A 47 -3.50 -2.20 14.73
C THR A 47 -4.66 -3.10 14.32
N SER A 48 -5.69 -3.17 15.18
CA SER A 48 -6.92 -3.88 14.87
C SER A 48 -7.92 -2.92 14.25
N SER A 49 -8.65 -3.37 13.23
CA SER A 49 -9.75 -2.63 12.61
C SER A 49 -10.93 -3.57 12.35
N PRO A 50 -12.15 -3.04 12.11
CA PRO A 50 -13.30 -3.86 11.75
C PRO A 50 -13.11 -4.69 10.47
N LYS A 51 -12.15 -4.34 9.61
CA LYS A 51 -11.85 -5.04 8.36
C LYS A 51 -10.73 -6.06 8.48
N GLY A 52 -10.14 -6.22 9.67
CA GLY A 52 -9.04 -7.14 9.93
C GLY A 52 -7.82 -6.45 10.52
N LYS A 53 -6.72 -7.22 10.56
CA LYS A 53 -5.45 -6.82 11.17
C LYS A 53 -4.61 -5.98 10.22
N LEU A 54 -4.29 -4.75 10.62
CA LEU A 54 -3.42 -3.84 9.90
C LEU A 54 -1.98 -4.01 10.38
N ASN A 55 -1.06 -4.17 9.45
CA ASN A 55 0.38 -4.20 9.67
C ASN A 55 1.02 -3.02 8.96
N TYR A 56 2.09 -2.48 9.53
CA TYR A 56 2.75 -1.27 9.02
C TYR A 56 4.17 -1.56 8.53
N TYR A 57 4.55 -0.84 7.49
CA TYR A 57 5.91 -0.73 7.00
C TYR A 57 6.43 0.68 7.25
N ASP A 58 7.69 0.76 7.67
CA ASP A 58 8.50 1.95 7.45
C ASP A 58 8.98 1.96 6.00
N ILE A 59 8.95 3.12 5.34
CA ILE A 59 9.56 3.29 4.01
C ILE A 59 10.97 3.87 4.20
N VAL A 60 11.99 3.18 3.69
CA VAL A 60 13.39 3.56 3.82
C VAL A 60 13.99 3.84 2.44
N VAL A 61 14.38 5.09 2.20
CA VAL A 61 14.98 5.54 0.93
C VAL A 61 16.14 6.47 1.23
N ASN A 62 17.33 6.16 0.70
CA ASN A 62 18.54 6.98 0.84
C ASN A 62 18.87 7.35 2.30
N GLY A 63 18.73 6.40 3.22
CA GLY A 63 18.97 6.58 4.65
C GLY A 63 17.89 7.38 5.39
N LYS A 64 16.86 7.90 4.70
CA LYS A 64 15.70 8.52 5.33
C LYS A 64 14.61 7.49 5.59
N VAL A 65 13.92 7.62 6.71
CA VAL A 65 12.84 6.73 7.14
C VAL A 65 11.54 7.52 7.20
N ASN A 66 10.51 7.05 6.49
CA ASN A 66 9.12 7.47 6.69
C ASN A 66 8.43 6.41 7.54
N LYS A 67 8.24 6.71 8.83
CA LYS A 67 7.73 5.75 9.80
C LYS A 67 6.24 5.48 9.59
N ASP A 68 5.83 4.21 9.66
CA ASP A 68 4.42 3.78 9.52
C ASP A 68 3.73 4.30 8.24
N ALA A 69 4.51 4.52 7.19
CA ALA A 69 4.09 5.25 6.00
C ALA A 69 3.39 4.39 4.95
N ALA A 70 3.44 3.07 5.13
CA ALA A 70 2.66 2.12 4.35
C ALA A 70 2.02 1.10 5.30
N TRP A 71 0.86 0.57 4.93
CA TRP A 71 0.17 -0.45 5.71
C TRP A 71 -0.60 -1.41 4.81
N TYR A 72 -0.89 -2.59 5.35
CA TYR A 72 -1.62 -3.65 4.65
C TYR A 72 -2.44 -4.47 5.62
N TYR A 73 -3.46 -5.15 5.10
CA TYR A 73 -4.22 -6.13 5.85
C TYR A 73 -3.55 -7.51 5.73
N SER A 74 -2.97 -8.03 6.80
CA SER A 74 -2.38 -9.39 6.82
C SER A 74 -3.46 -10.47 6.95
N GLU A 75 -4.54 -10.14 7.66
CA GLU A 75 -5.67 -11.03 7.94
C GLU A 75 -6.96 -10.21 7.81
N PRO A 76 -7.43 -9.93 6.57
CA PRO A 76 -8.73 -9.28 6.38
C PRO A 76 -9.87 -10.22 6.77
N THR A 77 -10.97 -9.68 7.29
CA THR A 77 -12.14 -10.48 7.66
C THR A 77 -12.90 -10.96 6.43
N GLU A 78 -13.64 -12.07 6.55
CA GLU A 78 -14.48 -12.58 5.48
C GLU A 78 -15.51 -11.54 5.01
N GLU A 79 -16.09 -10.78 5.94
CA GLU A 79 -17.02 -9.70 5.64
C GLU A 79 -16.36 -8.60 4.83
N ALA A 80 -15.10 -8.26 5.13
CA ALA A 80 -14.36 -7.25 4.39
C ALA A 80 -14.02 -7.72 2.98
N ILE A 81 -13.54 -8.96 2.82
CA ILE A 81 -13.29 -9.58 1.52
C ILE A 81 -14.57 -9.58 0.68
N LYS A 82 -15.70 -9.96 1.27
CA LYS A 82 -17.01 -9.95 0.61
C LYS A 82 -17.45 -8.55 0.22
N ALA A 83 -17.25 -7.56 1.08
CA ALA A 83 -17.60 -6.16 0.81
C ALA A 83 -16.79 -5.57 -0.35
N ILE A 84 -15.50 -5.93 -0.48
CA ILE A 84 -14.63 -5.50 -1.59
C ILE A 84 -14.78 -6.39 -2.83
N ASN A 85 -15.46 -7.53 -2.71
CA ASN A 85 -15.62 -8.55 -3.75
C ASN A 85 -14.30 -9.08 -4.32
N SER A 86 -13.25 -9.09 -3.49
CA SER A 86 -11.95 -9.64 -3.82
C SER A 86 -11.12 -9.81 -2.56
N ASP A 87 -10.24 -10.81 -2.57
CA ASP A 87 -9.18 -10.90 -1.57
C ASP A 87 -8.16 -9.77 -1.81
N PHE A 88 -7.94 -8.97 -0.77
CA PHE A 88 -6.98 -7.86 -0.73
C PHE A 88 -5.91 -8.07 0.35
N THR A 89 -5.75 -9.30 0.82
CA THR A 89 -4.68 -9.69 1.74
C THR A 89 -3.32 -9.25 1.20
N ASN A 90 -2.55 -8.57 2.04
CA ASN A 90 -1.23 -8.02 1.73
C ASN A 90 -1.20 -6.92 0.66
N TYR A 91 -2.34 -6.39 0.22
CA TYR A 91 -2.33 -5.18 -0.60
C TYR A 91 -1.94 -3.99 0.27
N VAL A 92 -1.10 -3.12 -0.27
CA VAL A 92 -0.43 -2.07 0.49
C VAL A 92 -1.01 -0.70 0.12
N ALA A 93 -1.41 0.05 1.14
CA ALA A 93 -1.80 1.44 1.05
C ALA A 93 -0.72 2.35 1.64
N PHE A 94 -0.83 3.65 1.35
CA PHE A 94 0.20 4.63 1.66
C PHE A 94 -0.37 5.83 2.41
N GLY A 95 0.42 6.31 3.37
CA GLY A 95 0.10 7.44 4.22
C GLY A 95 0.53 8.78 3.66
N LYS A 96 0.48 9.78 4.54
CA LYS A 96 0.85 11.15 4.21
C LYS A 96 2.32 11.24 3.77
N GLY A 97 2.56 12.00 2.71
CA GLY A 97 3.89 12.29 2.19
C GLY A 97 4.37 11.36 1.09
N VAL A 98 3.70 10.22 0.85
CA VAL A 98 3.91 9.40 -0.34
C VAL A 98 3.11 9.98 -1.50
N ASP A 99 3.77 10.23 -2.63
CA ASP A 99 3.12 10.70 -3.85
C ASP A 99 2.48 9.54 -4.58
N LEU A 100 1.19 9.68 -4.88
CA LEU A 100 0.43 8.79 -5.73
C LEU A 100 -0.02 9.60 -6.94
N SER A 101 0.64 9.40 -8.08
CA SER A 101 0.38 10.15 -9.31
C SER A 101 0.13 9.24 -10.50
N ILE A 102 -0.75 9.67 -11.41
CA ILE A 102 -0.95 9.03 -12.71
C ILE A 102 -0.15 9.83 -13.71
N TYR A 103 0.71 9.16 -14.48
CA TYR A 103 1.35 9.80 -15.64
C TYR A 103 0.57 9.43 -16.91
N PRO A 104 0.24 10.42 -17.76
CA PRO A 104 -0.36 10.20 -19.08
C PRO A 104 0.61 9.48 -20.03
#